data_AF-A0A955ADC6-F1
#
_entry.id   AF-A0A955ADC6-F1
#
_cell.length_a   1.000
_cell.length_b   1.000
_cell.length_c   1.000
_cell.angle_alpha   90.00
_cell.angle_beta   90.00
_cell.angle_gamma   90.00
#
_symmetry.space_group_name_H-M   'P 1'
#
loop_
_entity.id
_entity.type
_entity.pdbx_description
1 polymer ?
#
loop_
_entity_poly.entity_id
_entity_poly.type
_entity_poly.pdbx_seq_one_letter_code
_entity_poly.pdbx_strand_id
1 'polypeptide(L)'
;MTRRSKQRRLMRWWYYLSADRRRQVRSWYVSIGINCGLLIILCLVTFQLPHRDVLQLTAVFGEETTPDAPPTVIQAPLDEEEEEVEPVDEAAEETLPETDEDEMTDVPTDEVAPDSSTAVTPQDLDELDSDAARLAETERRVRAAGGNIDAPITCSLGFTGDDDVDLHVYYQGLHHQSGWSGRINESISYQRPRTTWGFLDVDANAKGVEVIARYPCENIAFAYPPHRAAYSVFVHHFYTRGRPEPTPYVVVVKCGDKKEMFSGEIFPGQLIKICEFTYQHTNNY
;
A
#
# COMPACT_ATOMS: atom_id res chain seq x y z
N MET A 1 -34.08 -43.59 -29.57
CA MET A 1 -32.94 -43.46 -30.51
C MET A 1 -31.66 -43.91 -29.81
N THR A 2 -31.05 -45.03 -30.21
CA THR A 2 -30.00 -45.71 -29.42
C THR A 2 -28.62 -45.10 -29.63
N ARG A 3 -27.73 -45.12 -28.62
CA ARG A 3 -26.34 -44.57 -28.65
C ARG A 3 -25.54 -45.05 -29.88
N ARG A 4 -25.80 -46.28 -30.34
CA ARG A 4 -25.21 -46.89 -31.54
C ARG A 4 -25.62 -46.20 -32.85
N SER A 5 -26.82 -45.62 -32.92
CA SER A 5 -27.31 -44.91 -34.13
C SER A 5 -26.61 -43.56 -34.33
N LYS A 6 -26.23 -42.86 -33.25
CA LYS A 6 -25.50 -41.58 -33.33
C LYS A 6 -24.06 -41.78 -33.80
N GLN A 7 -23.36 -42.81 -33.32
CA GLN A 7 -21.98 -43.13 -33.75
C GLN A 7 -21.90 -43.47 -35.25
N ARG A 8 -22.89 -44.19 -35.80
CA ARG A 8 -22.93 -44.53 -37.23
C ARG A 8 -23.13 -43.30 -38.13
N ARG A 9 -23.86 -42.28 -37.67
CA ARG A 9 -24.05 -41.02 -38.44
C ARG A 9 -22.77 -40.17 -38.47
N LEU A 10 -22.04 -40.09 -37.36
CA LEU A 10 -20.77 -39.35 -37.29
C LEU A 10 -19.67 -40.00 -38.15
N MET A 11 -19.58 -41.33 -38.15
CA MET A 11 -18.65 -42.06 -39.02
C MET A 11 -18.91 -41.79 -40.51
N ARG A 12 -20.18 -41.74 -40.94
CA ARG A 12 -20.49 -41.45 -42.36
C ARG A 12 -20.07 -40.04 -42.76
N TRP A 13 -20.32 -39.05 -41.90
CA TRP A 13 -19.91 -37.67 -42.15
C TRP A 13 -18.38 -37.53 -42.30
N TRP A 14 -17.61 -38.33 -41.55
CA TRP A 14 -16.15 -38.37 -41.65
C TRP A 14 -15.62 -38.77 -43.04
N TYR A 15 -16.30 -39.69 -43.72
CA TYR A 15 -15.88 -40.15 -45.05
C TYR A 15 -16.14 -39.11 -46.16
N TYR A 16 -17.08 -38.19 -45.96
CA TYR A 16 -17.39 -37.11 -46.91
C TYR A 16 -16.44 -35.91 -46.81
N LEU A 17 -15.57 -35.87 -45.80
CA LEU A 17 -14.55 -34.83 -45.70
C LEU A 17 -13.41 -35.09 -46.69
N SER A 18 -13.05 -34.06 -47.48
CA SER A 18 -11.85 -34.04 -48.32
C SER A 18 -10.59 -34.36 -47.49
N ALA A 19 -9.55 -34.89 -48.14
CA ALA A 19 -8.30 -35.25 -47.46
C ALA A 19 -7.69 -34.09 -46.65
N ASP A 20 -7.72 -32.87 -47.18
CA ASP A 20 -7.17 -31.68 -46.50
C ASP A 20 -7.96 -31.31 -45.26
N ARG A 21 -9.29 -31.32 -45.34
CA ARG A 21 -10.17 -31.06 -44.19
C ARG A 21 -10.00 -32.12 -43.10
N ARG A 22 -9.70 -33.39 -43.45
CA ARG A 22 -9.34 -34.42 -42.46
C ARG A 22 -7.98 -34.13 -41.79
N ARG A 23 -7.00 -33.59 -42.52
CA ARG A 23 -5.71 -33.17 -41.94
C ARG A 23 -5.89 -31.99 -40.99
N GLN A 24 -6.67 -30.98 -41.37
CA GLN A 24 -7.00 -29.83 -40.50
C GLN A 24 -7.71 -30.28 -39.22
N VAL A 25 -8.74 -31.13 -39.33
CA VAL A 25 -9.46 -31.61 -38.14
C VAL A 25 -8.55 -32.42 -37.21
N ARG A 26 -7.65 -33.25 -37.76
CA ARG A 26 -6.63 -33.95 -36.94
C ARG A 26 -5.70 -32.98 -36.23
N SER A 27 -5.22 -31.94 -36.92
CA SER A 27 -4.38 -30.89 -36.34
C SER A 27 -5.10 -30.17 -35.19
N TRP A 28 -6.39 -29.84 -35.36
CA TRP A 28 -7.21 -29.23 -34.31
C TRP A 28 -7.35 -30.14 -33.08
N TYR A 29 -7.63 -31.43 -33.26
CA TYR A 29 -7.72 -32.36 -32.14
C TYR A 29 -6.40 -32.49 -31.37
N VAL A 30 -5.27 -32.51 -32.07
CA VAL A 30 -3.94 -32.53 -31.44
C VAL A 30 -3.70 -31.24 -30.65
N SER A 31 -3.99 -30.08 -31.25
CA SER A 31 -3.84 -28.79 -30.58
C SER A 31 -4.72 -28.65 -29.34
N ILE A 32 -5.99 -29.06 -29.42
CA ILE A 32 -6.90 -29.07 -28.26
C ILE A 32 -6.37 -30.01 -27.18
N GLY A 33 -5.90 -31.20 -27.56
CA GLY A 33 -5.31 -32.16 -26.63
C GLY A 33 -4.10 -31.60 -25.88
N ILE A 34 -3.20 -30.91 -26.59
CA ILE A 34 -2.03 -30.26 -26.00
C ILE A 34 -2.45 -29.15 -25.03
N ASN A 35 -3.36 -28.26 -25.43
CA ASN A 35 -3.81 -27.15 -24.58
C ASN A 35 -4.55 -27.66 -23.33
N CYS A 36 -5.42 -28.66 -23.46
CA CYS A 36 -6.07 -29.29 -22.30
C CYS A 36 -5.03 -29.96 -21.38
N GLY A 37 -4.01 -30.62 -21.94
CA GLY A 37 -2.91 -31.19 -21.17
C GLY A 37 -2.13 -30.15 -20.38
N LEU A 38 -1.77 -29.03 -21.02
CA LEU A 38 -1.09 -27.90 -20.37
C LEU A 38 -1.94 -27.27 -19.27
N LEU A 39 -3.26 -27.10 -19.48
CA LEU A 39 -4.16 -26.60 -18.45
C LEU A 39 -4.27 -27.55 -17.26
N ILE A 40 -4.32 -28.87 -17.49
CA ILE A 40 -4.31 -29.86 -16.41
C ILE A 40 -2.99 -29.80 -15.64
N ILE A 41 -1.85 -29.71 -16.33
CA ILE A 41 -0.54 -29.56 -15.66
C ILE A 41 -0.50 -28.26 -14.86
N LEU A 42 -0.97 -27.14 -15.41
CA LEU A 42 -1.04 -25.87 -14.69
C LEU A 42 -1.93 -26.00 -13.45
N CYS A 43 -3.12 -26.59 -13.58
CA CYS A 43 -4.00 -26.86 -12.43
C CYS A 43 -3.31 -27.73 -11.39
N LEU A 44 -2.66 -28.83 -11.79
CA LEU A 44 -1.94 -29.72 -10.87
C LEU A 44 -0.78 -29.02 -10.18
N VAL A 45 -0.01 -28.18 -10.90
CA VAL A 45 1.04 -27.36 -10.32
C VAL A 45 0.45 -26.39 -9.31
N THR A 46 -0.64 -25.68 -9.65
CA THR A 46 -1.29 -24.74 -8.72
C THR A 46 -1.93 -25.43 -7.52
N PHE A 47 -2.35 -26.70 -7.64
CA PHE A 47 -2.96 -27.47 -6.55
C PHE A 47 -1.92 -28.19 -5.68
N GLN A 48 -0.72 -28.45 -6.22
CA GLN A 48 0.42 -28.98 -5.48
C GLN A 48 1.33 -27.91 -4.90
N LEU A 49 1.16 -26.64 -5.30
CA LEU A 49 1.66 -25.55 -4.50
C LEU A 49 1.01 -25.71 -3.11
N PRO A 50 1.80 -25.92 -2.04
CA PRO A 50 1.25 -25.97 -0.69
C PRO A 50 0.34 -24.75 -0.56
N HIS A 51 -0.87 -24.97 0.00
CA HIS A 51 -1.76 -23.90 0.42
C HIS A 51 -0.85 -22.82 0.99
N ARG A 52 -0.78 -21.64 0.36
CA ARG A 52 0.09 -20.55 0.80
C ARG A 52 -0.05 -20.50 2.30
N ASP A 53 1.01 -20.93 3.02
CA ASP A 53 0.95 -21.02 4.45
C ASP A 53 0.50 -19.65 4.90
N VAL A 54 -0.63 -19.60 5.61
CA VAL A 54 -1.12 -18.35 6.16
C VAL A 54 -0.06 -17.99 7.19
N LEU A 55 0.94 -17.21 6.75
CA LEU A 55 1.98 -16.68 7.60
C LEU A 55 1.24 -15.87 8.64
N GLN A 56 1.18 -16.37 9.88
CA GLN A 56 0.58 -15.58 10.94
C GLN A 56 1.53 -14.42 11.23
N LEU A 57 1.02 -13.20 11.05
CA LEU A 57 1.76 -12.01 11.41
C LEU A 57 1.71 -11.87 12.94
N THR A 58 2.80 -12.25 13.60
CA THR A 58 2.96 -11.97 15.03
C THR A 58 3.70 -10.65 15.17
N ALA A 59 2.95 -9.57 15.33
CA ALA A 59 3.52 -8.33 15.87
C ALA A 59 3.64 -8.48 17.39
N VAL A 60 4.85 -8.25 17.90
CA VAL A 60 5.08 -8.01 19.33
C VAL A 60 5.27 -6.51 19.46
N PHE A 61 4.22 -5.83 19.93
CA PHE A 61 4.31 -4.48 20.41
C PHE A 61 4.95 -4.54 21.80
N GLY A 62 5.90 -3.66 22.08
CA GLY A 62 6.54 -3.59 23.41
C GLY A 62 5.46 -3.44 24.49
N GLU A 63 5.64 -4.09 25.64
CA GLU A 63 4.74 -3.91 26.79
C GLU A 63 4.56 -2.40 27.05
N GLU A 64 3.30 -1.97 27.14
CA GLU A 64 2.91 -0.59 27.41
C GLU A 64 3.77 0.00 28.54
N THR A 65 4.68 0.89 28.16
CA THR A 65 5.17 1.88 29.11
C THR A 65 3.94 2.68 29.52
N THR A 66 3.58 2.57 30.79
CA THR A 66 2.43 3.26 31.42
C THR A 66 2.22 4.66 30.83
N PRO A 67 0.96 5.06 30.53
CA PRO A 67 0.61 6.28 29.80
C PRO A 67 1.00 7.60 30.50
N ASP A 68 1.60 7.53 31.69
CA ASP A 68 1.99 8.68 32.49
C ASP A 68 3.48 9.07 32.30
N ALA A 69 4.24 8.30 31.52
CA ALA A 69 5.59 8.71 31.14
C ALA A 69 5.48 9.75 30.00
N PRO A 70 6.00 10.98 30.18
CA PRO A 70 5.99 11.97 29.11
C PRO A 70 6.71 11.42 27.87
N PRO A 71 6.23 11.70 26.65
CA PRO A 71 6.85 11.24 25.44
C PRO A 71 8.34 11.59 25.46
N THR A 72 9.19 10.62 25.13
CA THR A 72 10.63 10.86 25.02
C THR A 72 10.85 11.74 23.81
N VAL A 73 10.95 13.06 24.04
CA VAL A 73 11.34 14.04 23.03
C VAL A 73 12.79 13.75 22.67
N ILE A 74 13.01 13.14 21.51
CA ILE A 74 14.35 13.01 20.95
C ILE A 74 14.62 14.34 20.27
N GLN A 75 15.43 15.18 20.91
CA GLN A 75 16.03 16.33 20.21
C GLN A 75 16.94 15.73 19.13
N ALA A 76 16.47 15.72 17.89
CA ALA A 76 17.33 15.39 16.76
C ALA A 76 18.50 16.38 16.79
N PRO A 77 19.76 15.92 16.71
CA PRO A 77 20.86 16.83 16.41
C PRO A 77 20.54 17.45 15.04
N LEU A 78 20.27 18.75 15.03
CA LEU A 78 20.31 19.56 13.82
C LEU A 78 21.77 19.54 13.34
N ASP A 79 22.13 18.53 12.57
CA ASP A 79 23.31 18.60 11.71
C ASP A 79 22.91 19.48 10.52
N GLU A 80 23.07 20.80 10.72
CA GLU A 80 23.08 21.81 9.67
C GLU A 80 24.34 21.58 8.81
N GLU A 81 24.32 20.56 7.94
CA GLU A 81 25.23 20.53 6.81
C GLU A 81 24.68 21.49 5.74
N GLU A 82 25.18 22.73 5.76
CA GLU A 82 25.04 23.69 4.67
C GLU A 82 25.63 23.08 3.40
N GLU A 83 24.79 22.42 2.60
CA GLU A 83 25.16 21.98 1.25
C GLU A 83 25.25 23.23 0.36
N GLU A 84 26.49 23.63 0.05
CA GLU A 84 26.83 24.70 -0.88
C GLU A 84 26.32 24.34 -2.28
N VAL A 85 25.12 24.81 -2.61
CA VAL A 85 24.48 24.58 -3.92
C VAL A 85 25.26 25.36 -4.98
N GLU A 86 26.07 24.66 -5.77
CA GLU A 86 26.68 25.24 -6.97
C GLU A 86 25.58 25.67 -7.98
N PRO A 87 25.75 26.83 -8.64
CA PRO A 87 24.79 27.29 -9.64
C PRO A 87 24.83 26.38 -10.87
N VAL A 88 23.76 25.62 -11.09
CA VAL A 88 23.56 24.83 -12.30
C VAL A 88 23.12 25.78 -13.42
N ASP A 89 23.94 25.85 -14.46
CA ASP A 89 23.74 26.65 -15.67
C ASP A 89 22.36 26.41 -16.30
N GLU A 90 21.65 27.52 -16.44
CA GLU A 90 20.37 27.69 -17.13
C GLU A 90 20.58 27.58 -18.65
N ALA A 91 20.29 26.41 -19.23
CA ALA A 91 20.23 26.25 -20.67
C ALA A 91 19.35 25.05 -21.09
N ALA A 92 18.10 25.34 -21.49
CA ALA A 92 17.46 24.89 -22.74
C ALA A 92 15.93 24.98 -22.61
N GLU A 93 15.34 26.03 -23.18
CA GLU A 93 13.94 26.02 -23.59
C GLU A 93 13.77 24.97 -24.68
N GLU A 94 13.11 23.86 -24.35
CA GLU A 94 12.62 22.89 -25.33
C GLU A 94 11.11 23.11 -25.52
N THR A 95 10.77 23.72 -26.65
CA THR A 95 9.41 23.97 -27.11
C THR A 95 8.66 22.65 -27.36
N LEU A 96 7.59 22.41 -26.61
CA LEU A 96 6.65 21.31 -26.86
C LEU A 96 5.65 21.67 -27.97
N PRO A 97 5.37 20.77 -28.92
CA PRO A 97 4.30 20.94 -29.90
C PRO A 97 2.92 20.66 -29.28
N GLU A 98 1.96 21.53 -29.61
CA GLU A 98 0.54 21.38 -29.34
C GLU A 98 0.02 20.10 -30.01
N THR A 99 -0.61 19.22 -29.25
CA THR A 99 -1.38 18.08 -29.78
C THR A 99 -2.86 18.35 -29.63
N ASP A 100 -3.51 18.30 -30.78
CA ASP A 100 -4.92 18.59 -31.04
C ASP A 100 -5.88 17.75 -30.20
N GLU A 101 -6.97 18.43 -29.83
CA GLU A 101 -8.17 17.94 -29.19
C GLU A 101 -8.94 17.00 -30.14
N ASP A 102 -9.18 15.75 -29.73
CA ASP A 102 -10.17 14.90 -30.38
C ASP A 102 -11.06 14.14 -29.38
N GLU A 103 -12.35 14.48 -29.49
CA GLU A 103 -13.49 13.57 -29.52
C GLU A 103 -14.02 12.98 -28.20
N MET A 104 -15.03 13.68 -27.65
CA MET A 104 -16.03 13.14 -26.73
C MET A 104 -16.82 12.00 -27.37
N THR A 105 -16.78 10.82 -26.74
CA THR A 105 -17.79 9.78 -26.93
C THR A 105 -18.61 9.60 -25.66
N ASP A 106 -19.88 10.00 -25.71
CA ASP A 106 -20.92 9.71 -24.73
C ASP A 106 -21.17 8.19 -24.64
N VAL A 107 -20.91 7.61 -23.47
CA VAL A 107 -21.35 6.25 -23.12
C VAL A 107 -22.44 6.36 -22.05
N PRO A 108 -23.66 5.84 -22.29
CA PRO A 108 -24.70 5.80 -21.28
C PRO A 108 -24.40 4.68 -20.28
N THR A 109 -24.15 5.06 -19.03
CA THR A 109 -23.91 4.15 -17.91
C THR A 109 -25.24 3.79 -17.25
N ASP A 110 -25.60 2.50 -17.31
CA ASP A 110 -26.72 1.91 -16.58
C ASP A 110 -26.51 2.05 -15.07
N GLU A 111 -27.49 2.66 -14.39
CA GLU A 111 -27.59 2.79 -12.93
C GLU A 111 -27.78 1.41 -12.28
N VAL A 112 -26.69 0.84 -11.76
CA VAL A 112 -26.77 -0.17 -10.69
C VAL A 112 -26.52 0.55 -9.38
N ALA A 113 -27.59 0.77 -8.62
CA ALA A 113 -27.54 1.34 -7.27
C ALA A 113 -26.68 0.46 -6.35
N PRO A 114 -25.55 0.95 -5.82
CA PRO A 114 -24.89 0.29 -4.72
C PRO A 114 -25.50 0.75 -3.40
N ASP A 115 -25.52 -0.23 -2.50
CA ASP A 115 -25.95 -0.19 -1.10
C ASP A 115 -25.71 1.15 -0.38
N SER A 116 -26.67 1.48 0.48
CA SER A 116 -26.66 2.58 1.44
C SER A 116 -25.49 2.45 2.43
N SER A 117 -24.28 2.77 1.98
CA SER A 117 -23.19 3.19 2.83
C SER A 117 -23.62 4.52 3.44
N THR A 118 -23.93 4.52 4.74
CA THR A 118 -24.03 5.74 5.54
C THR A 118 -22.77 6.55 5.30
N ALA A 119 -22.87 7.59 4.47
CA ALA A 119 -21.78 8.49 4.19
C ALA A 119 -21.33 9.09 5.52
N VAL A 120 -20.19 8.63 6.02
CA VAL A 120 -19.58 9.15 7.23
C VAL A 120 -19.12 10.56 6.89
N THR A 121 -19.81 11.57 7.42
CA THR A 121 -19.43 12.97 7.27
C THR A 121 -18.02 13.14 7.84
N PRO A 122 -17.10 13.80 7.13
CA PRO A 122 -15.77 14.11 7.64
C PRO A 122 -15.85 14.87 8.98
N GLN A 123 -15.06 14.44 9.95
CA GLN A 123 -15.01 15.03 11.30
C GLN A 123 -13.57 15.33 11.69
N ASP A 124 -13.38 16.37 12.50
CA ASP A 124 -12.09 16.68 13.09
C ASP A 124 -11.78 15.62 14.18
N LEU A 125 -10.51 15.21 14.29
CA LEU A 125 -10.14 14.05 15.12
C LEU A 125 -10.40 14.30 16.62
N ASP A 126 -10.33 15.55 17.00
CA ASP A 126 -10.44 16.09 18.35
C ASP A 126 -11.90 16.07 18.83
N GLU A 127 -12.86 16.12 17.89
CA GLU A 127 -14.30 16.06 18.17
C GLU A 127 -14.82 14.63 18.33
N LEU A 128 -14.03 13.63 17.92
CA LEU A 128 -14.41 12.22 18.02
C LEU A 128 -14.26 11.75 19.46
N ASP A 129 -15.29 11.08 19.98
CA ASP A 129 -15.40 10.68 21.39
C ASP A 129 -14.76 9.33 21.71
N SER A 130 -14.36 8.56 20.69
CA SER A 130 -13.88 7.19 20.85
C SER A 130 -12.72 6.85 19.91
N ASP A 131 -11.84 5.99 20.39
CA ASP A 131 -10.68 5.51 19.65
C ASP A 131 -11.08 4.76 18.37
N ALA A 132 -12.18 4.00 18.43
CA ALA A 132 -12.72 3.31 17.26
C ALA A 132 -13.15 4.32 16.16
N ALA A 133 -13.73 5.46 16.54
CA ALA A 133 -14.11 6.50 15.61
C ALA A 133 -12.88 7.19 15.01
N ARG A 134 -11.87 7.52 15.83
CA ARG A 134 -10.60 8.13 15.38
C ARG A 134 -9.81 7.22 14.42
N LEU A 135 -9.76 5.92 14.72
CA LEU A 135 -9.18 4.93 13.84
C LEU A 135 -9.92 4.88 12.51
N ALA A 136 -11.25 4.77 12.54
CA ALA A 136 -12.07 4.70 11.33
C ALA A 136 -11.94 5.96 10.47
N GLU A 137 -11.90 7.15 11.10
CA GLU A 137 -11.71 8.42 10.41
C GLU A 137 -10.32 8.52 9.78
N THR A 138 -9.26 8.12 10.48
CA THR A 138 -7.89 8.10 9.93
C THR A 138 -7.82 7.21 8.69
N GLU A 139 -8.37 6.00 8.75
CA GLU A 139 -8.42 5.11 7.57
C GLU A 139 -9.32 5.67 6.45
N ARG A 140 -10.42 6.36 6.78
CA ARG A 140 -11.28 7.00 5.78
C ARG A 140 -10.50 8.07 5.02
N ARG A 141 -9.72 8.91 5.72
CA ARG A 141 -8.85 9.94 5.11
C ARG A 141 -7.82 9.33 4.18
N VAL A 142 -7.09 8.30 4.64
CA VAL A 142 -6.10 7.60 3.81
C VAL A 142 -6.72 6.98 2.56
N ARG A 143 -7.85 6.27 2.70
CA ARG A 143 -8.57 5.69 1.54
C ARG A 143 -9.04 6.78 0.57
N ALA A 144 -9.55 7.90 1.07
CA ALA A 144 -10.01 9.01 0.25
C ALA A 144 -8.86 9.68 -0.53
N ALA A 145 -7.66 9.69 0.05
CA ALA A 145 -6.43 10.12 -0.62
C ALA A 145 -5.82 9.07 -1.57
N GLY A 146 -6.44 7.88 -1.70
CA GLY A 146 -5.99 6.80 -2.58
C GLY A 146 -4.99 5.83 -1.94
N GLY A 147 -4.77 5.92 -0.62
CA GLY A 147 -3.80 5.09 0.08
C GLY A 147 -4.23 3.64 0.31
N ASN A 148 -3.25 2.75 0.28
CA ASN A 148 -3.35 1.32 0.55
C ASN A 148 -3.25 1.01 2.05
N ILE A 149 -4.39 0.90 2.70
CA ILE A 149 -4.52 0.44 4.09
C ILE A 149 -4.51 -1.10 4.23
N ASP A 150 -4.58 -1.83 3.12
CA ASP A 150 -4.68 -3.28 3.10
C ASP A 150 -3.31 -3.96 3.10
N ALA A 151 -2.23 -3.20 2.97
CA ALA A 151 -0.88 -3.72 3.04
C ALA A 151 -0.61 -4.47 4.37
N PRO A 152 0.29 -5.47 4.39
CA PRO A 152 0.57 -6.25 5.59
C PRO A 152 1.07 -5.42 6.77
N ILE A 153 1.84 -4.36 6.51
CA ILE A 153 2.20 -3.35 7.52
C ILE A 153 1.84 -1.99 6.94
N THR A 154 1.07 -1.22 7.71
CA THR A 154 0.77 0.18 7.40
C THR A 154 0.96 1.04 8.65
N CYS A 155 1.55 2.20 8.49
CA CYS A 155 1.55 3.26 9.49
C CYS A 155 0.79 4.43 8.87
N SER A 156 -0.35 4.80 9.44
CA SER A 156 -1.22 5.85 8.93
C SER A 156 -1.30 6.97 9.95
N LEU A 157 -1.07 8.20 9.53
CA LEU A 157 -1.17 9.41 10.34
C LEU A 157 -2.38 10.21 9.86
N GLY A 158 -3.21 10.66 10.78
CA GLY A 158 -4.20 11.72 10.56
C GLY A 158 -3.93 12.85 11.55
N PHE A 159 -4.12 14.10 11.13
CA PHE A 159 -3.97 15.26 12.01
C PHE A 159 -5.01 16.34 11.69
N THR A 160 -5.16 17.30 12.59
CA THR A 160 -6.12 18.41 12.45
C THR A 160 -5.34 19.72 12.25
N GLY A 161 -5.75 20.53 11.27
CA GLY A 161 -5.15 21.84 10.99
C GLY A 161 -4.33 21.90 9.70
N ASP A 162 -3.62 23.01 9.53
CA ASP A 162 -2.93 23.36 8.28
C ASP A 162 -1.42 23.08 8.33
N ASP A 163 -0.88 22.66 9.47
CA ASP A 163 0.55 22.45 9.66
C ASP A 163 1.08 21.27 8.82
N ASP A 164 2.41 21.20 8.72
CA ASP A 164 3.12 20.11 8.06
C ASP A 164 3.59 19.10 9.09
N VAL A 165 2.88 17.98 9.17
CA VAL A 165 3.17 16.92 10.11
C VAL A 165 3.49 15.65 9.33
N ASP A 166 4.74 15.22 9.43
CA ASP A 166 5.29 14.11 8.66
C ASP A 166 5.27 12.82 9.49
N LEU A 167 5.07 11.70 8.80
CA LEU A 167 5.24 10.36 9.32
C LEU A 167 6.60 9.80 8.91
N HIS A 168 7.35 9.32 9.91
CA HIS A 168 8.64 8.68 9.69
C HIS A 168 8.61 7.24 10.19
N VAL A 169 9.08 6.31 9.38
CA VAL A 169 9.29 4.91 9.80
C VAL A 169 10.75 4.54 9.57
N TYR A 170 11.42 4.14 10.65
CA TYR A 170 12.76 3.55 10.59
C TYR A 170 12.65 2.06 10.82
N TYR A 171 13.44 1.26 10.11
CA TYR A 171 13.49 -0.17 10.38
C TYR A 171 14.87 -0.78 10.19
N GLN A 172 15.19 -1.70 11.10
CA GLN A 172 16.48 -2.33 11.21
C GLN A 172 16.34 -3.85 11.27
N GLY A 173 17.09 -4.55 10.43
CA GLY A 173 16.94 -5.99 10.27
C GLY A 173 18.19 -6.67 9.70
N LEU A 174 18.05 -7.97 9.46
CA LEU A 174 19.07 -8.78 8.79
C LEU A 174 18.54 -9.22 7.43
N HIS A 175 19.29 -8.86 6.38
CA HIS A 175 19.04 -9.38 5.05
C HIS A 175 19.84 -10.65 4.84
N HIS A 176 19.14 -11.74 4.52
CA HIS A 176 19.77 -12.98 4.07
C HIS A 176 19.26 -13.32 2.67
N GLN A 177 20.08 -13.06 1.66
CA GLN A 177 19.79 -13.48 0.30
C GLN A 177 21.08 -13.95 -0.40
N SER A 178 21.00 -15.12 -1.02
CA SER A 178 22.03 -15.65 -1.93
C SER A 178 23.46 -15.66 -1.38
N GLY A 179 23.64 -16.07 -0.12
CA GLY A 179 24.97 -16.20 0.51
C GLY A 179 25.57 -14.90 1.05
N TRP A 180 24.86 -13.77 0.93
CA TRP A 180 25.21 -12.53 1.61
C TRP A 180 24.31 -12.31 2.83
N SER A 181 24.94 -11.95 3.95
CA SER A 181 24.28 -11.55 5.18
C SER A 181 24.68 -10.11 5.47
N GLY A 182 23.72 -9.19 5.46
CA GLY A 182 23.97 -7.78 5.73
C GLY A 182 22.95 -7.22 6.72
N ARG A 183 23.30 -6.08 7.35
CA ARG A 183 22.35 -5.29 8.13
C ARG A 183 21.59 -4.37 7.19
N ILE A 184 20.29 -4.28 7.40
CA ILE A 184 19.44 -3.23 6.83
C ILE A 184 19.24 -2.18 7.90
N ASN A 185 19.38 -0.91 7.50
CA ASN A 185 19.00 0.25 8.28
C ASN A 185 18.41 1.26 7.30
N GLU A 186 17.10 1.22 7.13
CA GLU A 186 16.38 2.03 6.15
C GLU A 186 15.33 2.90 6.84
N SER A 187 14.94 3.97 6.18
CA SER A 187 13.91 4.89 6.65
C SER A 187 13.00 5.30 5.50
N ILE A 188 11.73 5.53 5.82
CA ILE A 188 10.74 6.10 4.91
C ILE A 188 10.18 7.37 5.56
N SER A 189 10.22 8.46 4.80
CA SER A 189 9.67 9.77 5.12
C SER A 189 9.49 10.54 3.80
N TYR A 190 8.97 11.77 3.83
CA TYR A 190 8.86 12.61 2.63
C TYR A 190 10.19 12.72 1.84
N GLN A 191 11.32 12.94 2.54
CA GLN A 191 12.65 13.04 1.92
C GLN A 191 13.15 11.71 1.32
N ARG A 192 12.66 10.57 1.81
CA ARG A 192 13.04 9.23 1.37
C ARG A 192 11.78 8.39 1.18
N PRO A 193 10.97 8.66 0.14
CA PRO A 193 9.61 8.16 0.04
C PRO A 193 9.55 6.67 -0.34
N ARG A 194 10.68 6.01 -0.62
CA ARG A 194 10.71 4.61 -1.06
C ARG A 194 11.95 3.90 -0.54
N THR A 195 11.76 2.63 -0.23
CA THR A 195 12.80 1.65 0.04
C THR A 195 12.54 0.37 -0.74
N THR A 196 13.32 -0.68 -0.49
CA THR A 196 13.10 -1.99 -1.12
C THR A 196 11.77 -2.62 -0.70
N TRP A 197 11.31 -2.39 0.54
CA TRP A 197 10.16 -3.09 1.13
C TRP A 197 8.94 -2.21 1.41
N GLY A 198 9.11 -0.89 1.42
CA GLY A 198 8.01 0.03 1.70
C GLY A 198 8.12 1.35 0.95
N PHE A 199 7.07 2.14 1.07
CA PHE A 199 6.97 3.45 0.45
C PHE A 199 5.99 4.35 1.19
N LEU A 200 6.24 5.66 1.10
CA LEU A 200 5.29 6.72 1.42
C LEU A 200 4.24 6.70 0.31
N ASP A 201 3.06 6.26 0.69
CA ASP A 201 1.94 5.95 -0.19
C ASP A 201 1.00 7.14 -0.33
N VAL A 202 0.74 7.81 0.79
CA VAL A 202 -0.01 9.07 0.84
C VAL A 202 0.79 10.09 1.63
N ASP A 203 0.86 11.28 1.07
CA ASP A 203 1.21 12.50 1.78
C ASP A 203 0.27 13.60 1.24
N ALA A 204 -0.69 13.99 2.08
CA ALA A 204 -1.74 14.92 1.69
C ALA A 204 -1.23 16.37 1.57
N ASN A 205 -0.12 16.73 2.23
CA ASN A 205 0.39 18.10 2.30
C ASN A 205 1.76 18.30 1.62
N ALA A 206 2.30 17.27 0.96
CA ALA A 206 3.51 17.28 0.13
C ALA A 206 3.65 18.47 -0.86
N LYS A 207 2.54 18.94 -1.44
CA LYS A 207 2.56 19.84 -2.61
C LYS A 207 2.80 21.32 -2.28
N GLY A 208 3.30 21.62 -1.10
CA GLY A 208 3.56 22.98 -0.65
C GLY A 208 2.27 23.74 -0.32
N VAL A 209 2.42 25.04 -0.04
CA VAL A 209 1.40 25.89 0.60
C VAL A 209 0.13 26.09 -0.25
N GLU A 210 0.16 25.76 -1.54
CA GLU A 210 -0.93 26.04 -2.48
C GLU A 210 -2.10 25.06 -2.38
N VAL A 211 -1.89 23.85 -1.86
CA VAL A 211 -2.92 22.82 -1.71
C VAL A 211 -2.83 22.19 -0.33
N ILE A 212 -3.54 22.76 0.64
CA ILE A 212 -3.66 22.23 2.00
C ILE A 212 -4.91 21.34 2.07
N ALA A 213 -4.73 20.08 2.42
CA ALA A 213 -5.85 19.17 2.60
C ALA A 213 -6.62 19.53 3.87
N ARG A 214 -7.96 19.67 3.77
CA ARG A 214 -8.83 19.95 4.93
C ARG A 214 -8.76 18.86 6.01
N TYR A 215 -8.52 17.63 5.59
CA TYR A 215 -8.44 16.46 6.45
C TYR A 215 -7.14 15.73 6.14
N PRO A 216 -5.99 16.30 6.55
CA PRO A 216 -4.70 15.82 6.11
C PRO A 216 -4.38 14.47 6.74
N CYS A 217 -3.60 13.68 6.00
CA CYS A 217 -3.13 12.37 6.40
C CYS A 217 -1.85 12.00 5.66
N GLU A 218 -1.07 11.12 6.28
CA GLU A 218 0.01 10.39 5.61
C GLU A 218 -0.16 8.88 5.79
N ASN A 219 0.41 8.11 4.87
CA ASN A 219 0.44 6.66 4.97
C ASN A 219 1.77 6.11 4.46
N ILE A 220 2.41 5.28 5.27
CA ILE A 220 3.54 4.45 4.85
C ILE A 220 3.08 3.00 4.79
N ALA A 221 3.22 2.38 3.63
CA ALA A 221 2.82 1.00 3.38
C ALA A 221 4.04 0.13 3.04
N PHE A 222 4.07 -1.09 3.58
CA PHE A 222 5.08 -2.11 3.24
C PHE A 222 4.46 -3.23 2.41
N ALA A 223 5.04 -3.53 1.26
CA ALA A 223 4.55 -4.55 0.35
C ALA A 223 4.73 -5.97 0.93
N TYR A 224 3.93 -6.93 0.44
CA TYR A 224 4.07 -8.32 0.84
C TYR A 224 5.21 -9.03 0.07
N PRO A 225 6.06 -9.82 0.75
CA PRO A 225 6.21 -9.92 2.21
C PRO A 225 7.04 -8.75 2.79
N PRO A 226 6.66 -8.14 3.92
CA PRO A 226 7.48 -7.10 4.56
C PRO A 226 8.81 -7.67 5.07
N HIS A 227 9.81 -6.82 5.28
CA HIS A 227 11.10 -7.28 5.79
C HIS A 227 11.03 -7.65 7.28
N ARG A 228 11.72 -8.73 7.68
CA ARG A 228 11.87 -9.07 9.10
C ARG A 228 12.78 -8.07 9.79
N ALA A 229 12.19 -7.14 10.53
CA ALA A 229 12.91 -6.03 11.17
C ALA A 229 12.22 -5.59 12.46
N ALA A 230 12.96 -4.83 13.26
CA ALA A 230 12.39 -3.92 14.24
C ALA A 230 12.01 -2.62 13.52
N TYR A 231 10.79 -2.14 13.74
CA TYR A 231 10.23 -0.93 13.15
C TYR A 231 10.00 0.08 14.27
N SER A 232 10.37 1.33 14.03
CA SER A 232 10.18 2.46 14.93
C SER A 232 9.41 3.54 14.17
N VAL A 233 8.25 3.93 14.71
CA VAL A 233 7.34 4.91 14.09
C VAL A 233 7.46 6.23 14.82
N PHE A 234 7.59 7.32 14.07
CA PHE A 234 7.72 8.67 14.61
C PHE A 234 6.78 9.63 13.88
N VAL A 235 6.37 10.68 14.60
CA VAL A 235 5.66 11.83 14.05
C VAL A 235 6.55 13.05 14.21
N HIS A 236 6.62 13.86 13.16
CA HIS A 236 7.44 15.06 13.11
C HIS A 236 6.58 16.27 12.76
N HIS A 237 6.60 17.32 13.58
CA HIS A 237 6.01 18.61 13.20
C HIS A 237 7.06 19.40 12.44
N PHE A 238 7.07 19.27 11.13
CA PHE A 238 8.13 19.79 10.26
C PHE A 238 8.00 21.31 10.06
N TYR A 239 6.78 21.80 9.82
CA TYR A 239 6.57 23.20 9.49
C TYR A 239 5.24 23.74 10.01
N THR A 240 5.29 24.88 10.69
CA THR A 240 4.10 25.61 11.13
C THR A 240 3.61 26.52 10.01
N ARG A 241 2.38 26.28 9.52
CA ARG A 241 1.72 27.16 8.55
C ARG A 241 0.85 28.21 9.25
N GLY A 242 0.43 27.93 10.48
CA GLY A 242 -0.45 28.80 11.26
C GLY A 242 0.20 29.37 12.53
N ARG A 243 -0.55 29.33 13.63
CA ARG A 243 -0.03 29.68 14.95
C ARG A 243 0.81 28.52 15.49
N PRO A 244 1.80 28.80 16.35
CA PRO A 244 2.61 27.76 17.00
C PRO A 244 1.85 27.07 18.13
N GLU A 245 0.62 26.66 17.85
CA GLU A 245 -0.21 25.83 18.72
C GLU A 245 0.12 24.36 18.43
N PRO A 246 0.02 23.47 19.43
CA PRO A 246 0.29 22.07 19.19
C PRO A 246 -0.77 21.47 18.24
N THR A 247 -0.32 20.58 17.36
CA THR A 247 -1.18 19.94 16.35
C THR A 247 -1.69 18.60 16.89
N PRO A 248 -3.01 18.40 17.03
CA PRO A 248 -3.58 17.10 17.38
C PRO A 248 -3.34 16.07 16.28
N TYR A 249 -2.99 14.84 16.67
CA TYR A 249 -2.74 13.75 15.74
C TYR A 249 -3.28 12.40 16.24
N VAL A 250 -3.50 11.50 15.28
CA VAL A 250 -3.80 10.08 15.48
C VAL A 250 -2.89 9.27 14.55
N VAL A 251 -2.20 8.28 15.10
CA VAL A 251 -1.40 7.30 14.35
C VAL A 251 -2.02 5.92 14.52
N VAL A 252 -2.30 5.25 13.40
CA VAL A 252 -2.76 3.86 13.34
C VAL A 252 -1.65 3.00 12.76
N VAL A 253 -1.16 2.06 13.56
CA VAL A 253 -0.15 1.07 13.13
C VAL A 253 -0.81 -0.29 12.98
N LYS A 254 -0.84 -0.80 11.75
CA LYS A 254 -1.28 -2.16 11.42
C LYS A 254 -0.06 -3.03 11.17
N CYS A 255 -0.04 -4.21 11.77
CA CYS A 255 0.92 -5.27 11.45
C CYS A 255 0.18 -6.61 11.42
N GLY A 256 -0.18 -7.03 10.20
CA GLY A 256 -1.04 -8.17 9.94
C GLY A 256 -2.49 -7.87 10.30
N ASP A 257 -3.05 -8.74 11.16
CA ASP A 257 -4.41 -8.59 11.66
C ASP A 257 -4.49 -7.70 12.91
N LYS A 258 -3.34 -7.31 13.48
CA LYS A 258 -3.27 -6.42 14.64
C LYS A 258 -3.23 -4.97 14.19
N LYS A 259 -3.98 -4.13 14.89
CA LYS A 259 -3.97 -2.67 14.76
C LYS A 259 -3.85 -2.06 16.14
N GLU A 260 -2.98 -1.07 16.27
CA GLU A 260 -2.87 -0.22 17.47
C GLU A 260 -3.03 1.23 17.06
N MET A 261 -3.66 2.01 17.93
CA MET A 261 -3.93 3.43 17.72
C MET A 261 -3.24 4.23 18.81
N PHE A 262 -2.58 5.31 18.43
CA PHE A 262 -1.94 6.26 19.31
C PHE A 262 -2.48 7.65 18.98
N SER A 263 -2.76 8.47 19.98
CA SER A 263 -3.22 9.85 19.78
C SER A 263 -2.47 10.78 20.71
N GLY A 264 -2.30 12.03 20.28
CA GLY A 264 -1.64 13.03 21.09
C GLY A 264 -1.63 14.39 20.41
N GLU A 265 -0.74 15.23 20.90
CA GLU A 265 -0.49 16.57 20.37
C GLU A 265 1.02 16.72 20.13
N ILE A 266 1.41 17.41 19.07
CA ILE A 266 2.81 17.63 18.72
C ILE A 266 3.10 19.11 18.51
N PHE A 267 4.18 19.62 19.11
CA PHE A 267 4.56 21.02 18.98
C PHE A 267 5.50 21.25 17.79
N PRO A 268 5.55 22.49 17.25
CA PRO A 268 6.49 22.87 16.19
C PRO A 268 7.93 22.39 16.41
N GLY A 269 8.50 21.71 15.42
CA GLY A 269 9.86 21.20 15.41
C GLY A 269 10.10 19.95 16.27
N GLN A 270 9.06 19.38 16.89
CA GLN A 270 9.21 18.14 17.65
C GLN A 270 9.23 16.92 16.74
N LEU A 271 10.14 15.99 17.02
CA LEU A 271 10.13 14.62 16.54
C LEU A 271 9.87 13.68 17.72
N ILE A 272 8.72 13.01 17.72
CA ILE A 272 8.30 12.12 18.80
C ILE A 272 8.22 10.68 18.31
N LYS A 273 8.72 9.76 19.12
CA LYS A 273 8.57 8.32 18.88
C LYS A 273 7.22 7.87 19.37
N ILE A 274 6.42 7.28 18.49
CA ILE A 274 5.09 6.79 18.80
C ILE A 274 5.15 5.36 19.35
N CYS A 275 5.77 4.46 18.62
CA CYS A 275 5.87 3.06 19.04
C CYS A 275 7.05 2.34 18.38
N GLU A 276 7.30 1.15 18.89
CA GLU A 276 8.22 0.17 18.33
C GLU A 276 7.56 -1.20 18.28
N PHE A 277 7.77 -1.91 17.18
CA PHE A 277 7.31 -3.28 17.04
C PHE A 277 8.29 -4.09 16.21
N THR A 278 8.36 -5.39 16.45
CA THR A 278 9.15 -6.30 15.62
C THR A 278 8.22 -7.10 14.72
N TYR A 279 8.56 -7.19 13.44
CA TYR A 279 7.90 -8.06 12.49
C TYR A 279 8.74 -9.30 12.20
N GLN A 280 8.10 -10.47 12.30
CA GLN A 280 8.68 -11.75 11.91
C GLN A 280 7.65 -12.54 11.09
N HIS A 281 8.09 -13.22 10.03
CA HIS A 281 7.25 -14.24 9.41
C HIS A 281 7.22 -15.46 10.32
N THR A 282 6.05 -15.85 10.82
CA THR A 282 5.91 -17.17 11.42
C THR A 282 5.65 -18.17 10.30
N ASN A 283 6.54 -19.16 10.17
CA ASN A 283 6.26 -20.33 9.35
C ASN A 283 5.45 -21.27 10.25
N ASN A 284 4.16 -21.44 9.96
CA ASN A 284 3.40 -22.54 10.54
C ASN A 284 3.88 -23.82 9.86
N TYR A 285 4.67 -24.62 10.56
CA TYR A 285 5.07 -25.97 10.16
C TYR A 285 4.07 -27.01 10.64
#